data_AF-A0A959GZG2-F1
#
_entry.id   AF-A0A959GZG2-F1
#
_cell.length_a   1.000
_cell.length_b   1.000
_cell.length_c   1.000
_cell.angle_alpha   90.00
_cell.angle_beta   90.00
_cell.angle_gamma   90.00
#
_symmetry.space_group_name_H-M   'P 1'
#
loop_
_entity.id
_entity.type
_entity.pdbx_description
1 polymer ?
#
loop_
_entity_poly.entity_id
_entity_poly.type
_entity_poly.pdbx_seq_one_letter_code
_entity_poly.pdbx_strand_id
1 'polypeptide(L)'
;MRQTKLVEALRQMSTRERSGWRQYVHADFFNKHQALRNLCDLLLEHAPQFDHDDLGKKVLYRRIFGAVEKYNELKINNLISDLYGLLLGFLAYLHWKSNPLDEQYHSLMALSERNLDKQAANVHA
;
A
#
# COMPACT_ATOMS: atom_id res chain seq x y z
N MET A 1 16.96 -2.63 -5.85
CA MET A 1 15.70 -1.98 -5.45
C MET A 1 15.42 -0.70 -6.20
N ARG A 2 16.43 0.11 -6.50
CA ARG A 2 16.29 1.46 -7.08
C ARG A 2 15.55 1.56 -8.44
N GLN A 3 15.38 0.43 -9.12
CA GLN A 3 14.71 0.27 -10.42
C GLN A 3 13.58 -0.77 -10.37
N THR A 4 12.94 -0.96 -9.20
CA THR A 4 11.73 -1.78 -9.14
C THR A 4 10.53 -0.92 -9.47
N LYS A 5 9.49 -1.53 -10.07
CA LYS A 5 8.18 -0.88 -10.32
C LYS A 5 7.62 -0.19 -9.07
N LEU A 6 7.87 -0.77 -7.90
CA LEU A 6 7.53 -0.19 -6.60
C LEU A 6 8.18 1.19 -6.37
N VAL A 7 9.51 1.28 -6.52
CA VAL A 7 10.23 2.54 -6.29
C VAL A 7 9.90 3.58 -7.36
N GLU A 8 9.72 3.14 -8.62
CA GLU A 8 9.29 4.02 -9.71
C GLU A 8 7.94 4.67 -9.43
N ALA A 9 6.95 3.89 -8.99
CA ALA A 9 5.64 4.41 -8.62
C ALA A 9 5.72 5.35 -7.40
N LEU A 10 6.47 4.99 -6.35
CA LEU A 10 6.64 5.82 -5.15
C LEU A 10 7.30 7.18 -5.40
N ARG A 11 8.15 7.29 -6.43
CA ARG A 11 8.76 8.55 -6.86
C ARG A 11 7.74 9.52 -7.44
N GLN A 12 6.72 9.00 -8.14
CA GLN A 12 5.68 9.82 -8.77
C GLN A 12 4.60 10.27 -7.78
N MET A 13 4.52 9.61 -6.62
CA MET A 13 3.57 9.98 -5.56
C MET A 13 4.01 11.25 -4.84
N SER A 14 3.04 12.10 -4.55
CA SER A 14 3.19 13.23 -3.65
C SER A 14 3.51 12.76 -2.22
N THR A 15 4.02 13.67 -1.39
CA THR A 15 4.25 13.39 0.04
C THR A 15 2.96 12.94 0.75
N ARG A 16 1.81 13.54 0.41
CA ARG A 16 0.51 13.17 0.98
C ARG A 16 0.11 11.75 0.61
N GLU A 17 0.27 11.37 -0.66
CA GLU A 17 -0.03 10.01 -1.12
C GLU A 17 0.89 8.98 -0.48
N ARG A 18 2.19 9.28 -0.33
CA ARG A 18 3.12 8.39 0.39
C ARG A 18 2.73 8.20 1.86
N SER A 19 2.33 9.27 2.55
CA SER A 19 1.83 9.17 3.93
C SER A 19 0.53 8.36 4.01
N GLY A 20 -0.39 8.57 3.06
CA GLY A 20 -1.63 7.78 2.97
C GLY A 20 -1.37 6.30 2.67
N TRP A 21 -0.43 6.01 1.78
CA TRP A 21 -0.02 4.63 1.49
C TRP A 21 0.59 3.95 2.71
N ARG A 22 1.43 4.66 3.47
CA ARG A 22 1.96 4.14 4.75
C ARG A 22 0.82 3.76 5.70
N GLN A 23 -0.18 4.63 5.86
CA GLN A 23 -1.36 4.33 6.69
C GLN A 23 -2.12 3.11 6.17
N TYR A 24 -2.30 2.99 4.86
CA TYR A 24 -2.93 1.83 4.23
C TYR A 24 -2.17 0.52 4.50
N VAL A 25 -0.83 0.51 4.39
CA VAL A 25 0.00 -0.67 4.67
C VAL A 25 -0.02 -1.07 6.15
N HIS A 26 -0.16 -0.09 7.06
CA HIS A 26 -0.25 -0.35 8.50
C HIS A 26 -1.66 -0.66 8.98
N ALA A 27 -2.69 -0.46 8.15
CA ALA A 27 -4.07 -0.77 8.52
C ALA A 27 -4.30 -2.30 8.56
N ASP A 28 -4.64 -2.80 9.75
CA ASP A 28 -4.89 -4.23 10.01
C ASP A 28 -5.94 -4.89 9.10
N PHE A 29 -6.85 -4.08 8.54
CA PHE A 29 -7.86 -4.55 7.60
C PHE A 29 -7.24 -5.01 6.27
N PHE A 30 -6.23 -4.30 5.77
CA PHE A 30 -5.59 -4.62 4.48
C PHE A 30 -4.33 -5.46 4.63
N ASN A 31 -3.60 -5.31 5.74
CA ASN A 31 -2.33 -6.01 5.94
C ASN A 31 -2.02 -6.18 7.43
N LYS A 32 -1.68 -7.41 7.85
CA LYS A 32 -1.20 -7.72 9.20
C LYS A 32 0.27 -8.20 9.22
N HIS A 33 0.93 -8.28 8.06
CA HIS A 33 2.30 -8.76 7.99
C HIS A 33 3.30 -7.69 8.41
N GLN A 34 3.92 -7.88 9.58
CA GLN A 34 4.88 -6.93 10.15
C GLN A 34 6.10 -6.67 9.24
N ALA A 35 6.58 -7.70 8.52
CA ALA A 35 7.69 -7.54 7.58
C ALA A 35 7.37 -6.55 6.44
N LEU A 36 6.11 -6.53 5.96
CA LEU A 36 5.67 -5.58 4.94
C LEU A 36 5.61 -4.16 5.48
N ARG A 37 5.14 -3.98 6.71
CA ARG A 37 5.13 -2.68 7.42
C ARG A 37 6.55 -2.15 7.59
N ASN A 38 7.46 -3.00 8.05
CA ASN A 38 8.87 -2.64 8.21
C ASN A 38 9.52 -2.28 6.87
N LEU A 39 9.26 -3.05 5.81
CA LEU A 39 9.77 -2.73 4.48
C LEU A 39 9.22 -1.39 3.96
N CYS A 40 7.93 -1.11 4.16
CA CYS A 40 7.31 0.16 3.81
C CYS A 40 8.00 1.34 4.51
N ASP A 41 8.17 1.25 5.83
CA ASP A 41 8.78 2.31 6.64
C ASP A 41 10.23 2.56 6.20
N LEU A 42 11.02 1.50 6.06
CA LEU A 42 12.41 1.57 5.58
C LEU A 42 12.53 2.20 4.18
N LEU A 43 11.58 1.94 3.28
CA LEU A 43 11.59 2.57 1.96
C LEU A 43 11.28 4.08 2.06
N LEU A 44 10.29 4.44 2.88
CA LEU A 44 9.83 5.82 3.01
C LEU A 44 10.81 6.73 3.76
N GLU A 45 11.71 6.18 4.59
CA GLU A 45 12.86 6.91 5.17
C GLU A 45 13.74 7.57 4.10
N HIS A 46 13.75 7.04 2.87
CA HIS A 46 14.58 7.52 1.75
C HIS A 46 13.77 8.20 0.65
N ALA A 47 12.50 8.52 0.89
CA ALA A 47 11.70 9.31 -0.04
C ALA A 47 12.17 10.78 -0.08
N PRO A 48 12.04 11.50 -1.20
CA PRO A 48 11.51 11.06 -2.49
C PRO A 48 12.52 10.44 -3.45
N GLN A 49 13.83 10.47 -3.18
CA GLN A 49 14.85 10.10 -4.16
C GLN A 49 15.01 8.58 -4.30
N PHE A 50 14.90 7.84 -3.20
CA PHE A 50 15.06 6.39 -3.14
C PHE A 50 16.37 5.88 -3.80
N ASP A 51 17.46 6.63 -3.64
CA ASP A 51 18.77 6.31 -4.23
C ASP A 51 19.85 6.00 -3.17
N HIS A 52 19.43 5.69 -1.94
CA HIS A 52 20.35 5.37 -0.85
C HIS A 52 20.86 3.91 -0.91
N ASP A 53 22.11 3.68 -0.51
CA ASP A 53 22.73 2.33 -0.53
C ASP A 53 22.02 1.37 0.45
N ASP A 54 21.37 1.93 1.47
CA ASP A 54 20.55 1.18 2.42
C ASP A 54 19.32 0.50 1.79
N LEU A 55 18.94 0.92 0.59
CA LEU A 55 17.90 0.25 -0.20
C LEU A 55 18.40 -1.02 -0.90
N GLY A 56 19.66 -1.42 -0.72
CA GLY A 56 20.16 -2.70 -1.19
C GLY A 56 19.36 -3.87 -0.59
N LYS A 57 18.95 -4.85 -1.41
CA LYS A 57 18.11 -5.99 -0.96
C LYS A 57 18.72 -6.73 0.25
N LYS A 58 20.04 -6.93 0.26
CA LYS A 58 20.77 -7.55 1.39
C LYS A 58 20.72 -6.70 2.66
N VAL A 59 20.76 -5.37 2.54
CA VAL A 59 20.68 -4.45 3.68
C VAL A 59 19.26 -4.47 4.24
N LEU A 60 18.25 -4.28 3.40
CA LEU A 60 16.85 -4.37 3.77
C LEU A 60 16.51 -5.72 4.41
N TYR A 61 16.99 -6.83 3.84
CA TYR A 61 16.79 -8.16 4.42
C TYR A 61 17.29 -8.24 5.86
N ARG A 62 18.51 -7.77 6.13
CA ARG A 62 19.08 -7.77 7.49
C ARG A 62 18.32 -6.85 8.44
N ARG A 63 17.83 -5.70 7.99
CA ARG A 63 17.02 -4.79 8.82
C ARG A 63 15.65 -5.37 9.15
N ILE A 64 15.05 -6.15 8.24
CA ILE A 64 13.71 -6.72 8.40
C ILE A 64 13.73 -8.05 9.17
N PHE A 65 14.65 -8.94 8.83
CA PHE A 65 14.70 -10.32 9.35
C PHE A 65 15.83 -10.55 10.38
N GLY A 66 16.65 -9.53 10.64
CA GLY A 66 17.78 -9.59 11.56
C GLY A 66 19.10 -10.04 10.90
N ALA A 67 20.21 -9.79 11.59
CA ALA A 67 21.55 -10.06 11.08
C ALA A 67 21.94 -11.54 11.12
N VAL A 68 21.25 -12.35 11.94
CA VAL A 68 21.54 -13.79 12.12
C VAL A 68 20.93 -14.62 10.99
N GLU A 69 19.82 -14.17 10.41
CA GLU A 69 19.15 -14.92 9.34
C GLU A 69 19.97 -14.86 8.03
N LYS A 70 20.25 -16.04 7.46
CA LYS A 70 20.96 -16.14 6.18
C LYS A 70 20.14 -15.46 5.08
N TYR A 71 20.79 -14.60 4.31
CA TYR A 71 20.16 -13.89 3.19
C TYR A 71 19.45 -14.88 2.23
N ASN A 72 18.17 -14.63 2.00
CA ASN A 72 17.35 -15.37 1.05
C ASN A 72 16.75 -14.40 0.02
N GLU A 73 17.23 -14.51 -1.22
CA GLU A 73 16.78 -13.63 -2.31
C GLU A 73 15.32 -13.85 -2.70
N LEU A 74 14.84 -15.09 -2.69
CA LEU A 74 13.44 -15.38 -3.00
C LEU A 74 12.51 -14.72 -1.97
N LYS A 75 12.85 -14.85 -0.68
CA LYS A 75 12.04 -14.30 0.42
C LYS A 75 11.93 -12.77 0.36
N ILE A 76 13.03 -12.05 0.08
CA ILE A 76 12.95 -10.59 -0.09
C ILE A 76 12.17 -10.19 -1.34
N ASN A 77 12.34 -10.91 -2.46
CA ASN A 77 11.63 -10.62 -3.71
C ASN A 77 10.12 -10.83 -3.57
N ASN A 78 9.69 -11.85 -2.83
CA ASN A 78 8.28 -12.06 -2.50
C ASN A 78 7.77 -10.90 -1.64
N LEU A 79 8.49 -10.51 -0.59
CA LEU A 79 8.10 -9.39 0.26
C LEU A 79 7.95 -8.07 -0.53
N ILE A 80 8.84 -7.83 -1.50
CA ILE A 80 8.77 -6.66 -2.38
C ILE A 80 7.55 -6.74 -3.31
N SER A 81 7.27 -7.92 -3.87
CA SER A 81 6.11 -8.15 -4.74
C SER A 81 4.81 -7.96 -3.98
N ASP A 82 4.72 -8.47 -2.76
CA ASP A 82 3.57 -8.32 -1.88
C ASP A 82 3.35 -6.84 -1.50
N LEU A 83 4.43 -6.12 -1.16
CA LEU A 83 4.35 -4.69 -0.86
C LEU A 83 3.92 -3.87 -2.09
N TYR A 84 4.36 -4.27 -3.28
CA TYR A 84 3.89 -3.67 -4.52
C TYR A 84 2.40 -3.93 -4.77
N GLY A 85 1.91 -5.12 -4.43
CA GLY A 85 0.47 -5.42 -4.44
C GLY A 85 -0.32 -4.48 -3.54
N LEU A 86 0.17 -4.18 -2.32
CA LEU A 86 -0.45 -3.19 -1.44
C LEU A 86 -0.44 -1.77 -2.03
N LEU A 87 0.62 -1.39 -2.73
CA LEU A 87 0.66 -0.11 -3.44
C LEU A 87 -0.40 -0.05 -4.55
N LEU A 88 -0.54 -1.10 -5.36
CA LEU A 88 -1.57 -1.16 -6.40
C LEU A 88 -2.98 -1.06 -5.80
N GLY A 89 -3.26 -1.76 -4.69
CA GLY A 89 -4.53 -1.65 -3.98
C GLY A 89 -4.81 -0.24 -3.48
N PHE A 90 -3.80 0.44 -2.94
CA PHE A 90 -3.93 1.84 -2.50
C PHE A 90 -4.17 2.79 -3.67
N LEU A 91 -3.46 2.64 -4.79
CA LEU A 91 -3.67 3.45 -5.99
C LEU A 91 -5.09 3.23 -6.57
N ALA A 92 -5.57 1.99 -6.58
CA ALA A 92 -6.94 1.68 -6.97
C ALA A 92 -7.96 2.36 -6.04
N TYR A 93 -7.73 2.33 -4.73
CA TYR A 93 -8.56 3.05 -3.76
C TYR A 93 -8.57 4.56 -4.01
N LEU A 94 -7.41 5.18 -4.28
CA LEU A 94 -7.34 6.61 -4.58
C LEU A 94 -8.11 6.96 -5.87
N HIS A 95 -7.98 6.12 -6.90
CA HIS A 95 -8.69 6.31 -8.16
C HIS A 95 -10.20 6.18 -7.97
N TRP A 96 -10.67 5.12 -7.30
CA TRP A 96 -12.08 4.94 -6.97
C TRP A 96 -12.64 6.12 -6.16
N LYS A 97 -11.92 6.55 -5.13
CA LYS A 97 -12.32 7.69 -4.28
C LYS A 97 -12.37 9.02 -5.03
N SER A 98 -11.64 9.15 -6.15
CA SER A 98 -11.69 10.35 -6.97
C SER A 98 -12.99 10.51 -7.77
N ASN A 99 -13.86 9.47 -7.78
CA ASN A 99 -15.16 9.46 -8.45
C ASN A 99 -16.31 9.36 -7.42
N PRO A 100 -16.89 10.49 -6.95
CA PRO A 100 -17.97 10.47 -5.96
C PRO A 100 -19.22 9.67 -6.38
N LEU A 101 -19.49 9.60 -7.69
CA LEU A 101 -20.63 8.84 -8.22
C LEU A 101 -20.45 7.33 -8.01
N ASP A 102 -19.24 6.80 -8.13
CA ASP A 102 -18.97 5.37 -7.93
C ASP A 102 -19.23 4.98 -6.47
N GLU A 103 -18.79 5.83 -5.52
CA GLU A 103 -19.01 5.61 -4.08
C GLU A 103 -20.51 5.63 -3.73
N GLN A 104 -21.25 6.59 -4.25
CA GLN A 104 -22.70 6.67 -4.05
C GLN A 104 -23.42 5.47 -4.66
N TYR A 105 -23.11 5.12 -5.91
CA TYR A 105 -23.71 3.98 -6.60
C TYR A 105 -23.50 2.68 -5.82
N HIS A 106 -22.25 2.40 -5.42
CA HIS A 106 -21.96 1.18 -4.67
C HIS A 106 -22.61 1.16 -3.28
N SER A 107 -22.73 2.32 -2.62
CA SER A 107 -23.42 2.42 -1.33
C SER A 107 -24.93 2.16 -1.48
N LEU A 108 -25.55 2.75 -2.50
CA LEU A 108 -26.96 2.54 -2.83
C LEU A 108 -27.26 1.07 -3.13
N MET A 109 -26.45 0.45 -4.00
CA MET A 109 -26.60 -0.97 -4.35
C MET A 109 -26.41 -1.86 -3.13
N ALA A 110 -25.39 -1.61 -2.30
CA ALA A 110 -25.15 -2.38 -1.09
C ALA A 110 -26.32 -2.29 -0.09
N LEU A 111 -26.97 -1.14 0.03
CA LEU A 111 -28.17 -0.99 0.87
C LEU A 111 -29.38 -1.71 0.28
N SER A 112 -29.61 -1.57 -1.03
CA SER A 112 -30.73 -2.23 -1.72
C SER A 112 -30.63 -3.75 -1.63
N GLU A 113 -29.44 -4.33 -1.84
CA GLU A 113 -29.17 -5.78 -1.68
C GLU A 113 -29.48 -6.31 -0.26
N ARG A 114 -29.50 -5.42 0.74
CA ARG A 114 -29.80 -5.73 2.14
C ARG A 114 -31.25 -5.40 2.52
N ASN A 115 -32.10 -5.06 1.54
CA ASN A 115 -33.49 -4.61 1.73
C ASN A 115 -33.61 -3.35 2.62
N LEU A 116 -32.62 -2.46 2.53
CA LEU A 116 -32.57 -1.19 3.27
C LEU A 116 -32.96 -0.01 2.37
N ASP A 117 -34.09 -0.13 1.67
CA ASP A 117 -34.49 0.82 0.61
C ASP A 117 -34.72 2.25 1.13
N LYS A 118 -35.19 2.38 2.39
CA LYS A 118 -35.35 3.69 3.04
C LYS A 118 -34.01 4.40 3.22
N GLN A 119 -32.95 3.66 3.53
CA GLN A 119 -31.60 4.21 3.65
C GLN A 119 -31.00 4.47 2.27
N ALA A 120 -31.24 3.57 1.31
CA ALA A 120 -30.77 3.72 -0.07
C ALA A 120 -31.29 5.01 -0.72
N ALA A 121 -32.56 5.36 -0.47
CA ALA A 121 -33.17 6.60 -0.97
C ALA A 121 -32.48 7.89 -0.47
N ASN A 122 -31.70 7.82 0.61
CA ASN A 122 -31.02 8.97 1.21
C ASN A 122 -29.53 9.06 0.89
N VAL A 123 -28.97 8.18 0.04
CA VAL A 123 -27.54 8.18 -0.33
C VAL A 123 -27.12 9.44 -1.11
N HIS A 124 -28.09 10.26 -1.53
CA HIS A 124 -27.89 11.51 -2.28
C HIS A 124 -28.42 12.77 -1.57
N ALA A 125 -28.86 12.67 -0.31
CA ALA A 125 -29.41 13.79 0.45
C ALA A 125 -28.32 14.61 1.16
#